data_AF-A0A0F9HS70-F1
#
_entry.id   AF-A0A0F9HS70-F1
#
_cell.length_a   1.000
_cell.length_b   1.000
_cell.length_c   1.000
_cell.angle_alpha   90.00
_cell.angle_beta   90.00
_cell.angle_gamma   90.00
#
_symmetry.space_group_name_H-M   'P 1'
#
loop_
_entity.id
_entity.type
_entity.pdbx_description
1 polymer ?
#
loop_
_entity_poly.entity_id
_entity_poly.type
_entity_poly.pdbx_seq_one_letter_code
_entity_poly.pdbx_strand_id
1 'polypeptide(L)' 'MKLDHIVYTKKELEYLKFLSKENNILTYVDNVGNQYQFEEVDKGLKYLSTIKNRSRISSGWGN' A
#
# COMPACT_ATOMS: atom_id res chain seq x y z
N MET A 1 -10.54 -10.11 -2.13
CA MET A 1 -10.20 -9.09 -3.13
C MET A 1 -8.95 -9.57 -3.87
N LYS A 2 -9.10 -10.01 -5.12
CA LYS A 2 -7.95 -10.36 -5.97
C LYS A 2 -7.44 -9.06 -6.57
N LEU A 3 -6.25 -8.63 -6.18
CA LEU A 3 -5.56 -7.45 -6.70
C LEU A 3 -4.83 -7.82 -8.00
N ASP A 4 -5.57 -8.35 -8.97
CA ASP A 4 -5.05 -8.65 -10.31
C ASP A 4 -5.10 -7.37 -11.15
N HIS A 5 -3.93 -6.79 -11.45
CA HIS A 5 -3.72 -5.83 -12.55
C HIS A 5 -4.61 -4.57 -12.52
N ILE A 6 -4.90 -4.02 -11.35
CA ILE A 6 -5.66 -2.76 -11.23
C ILE A 6 -4.67 -1.60 -11.33
N VAL A 7 -4.85 -0.76 -12.36
CA VAL A 7 -4.21 0.56 -12.45
C VAL A 7 -5.09 1.53 -11.66
N TYR A 8 -4.59 2.02 -10.55
CA TYR A 8 -5.31 2.94 -9.68
C TYR A 8 -5.12 4.38 -10.15
N THR A 9 -6.23 5.11 -10.18
CA THR A 9 -6.22 6.56 -10.34
C THR A 9 -5.81 7.24 -9.03
N LYS A 10 -5.31 8.49 -9.11
CA LYS A 10 -4.96 9.27 -7.90
C LYS A 10 -6.16 9.46 -6.96
N LYS A 11 -7.39 9.49 -7.47
CA LYS A 11 -8.62 9.57 -6.66
C LYS A 11 -8.82 8.29 -5.85
N GLU A 12 -8.62 7.12 -6.45
CA GLU A 12 -8.73 5.85 -5.73
C GLU A 12 -7.68 5.67 -4.64
N LEU A 13 -6.64 6.50 -4.60
CA LEU A 13 -5.61 6.48 -3.54
C LEU A 13 -5.71 7.70 -2.62
N GLU A 14 -6.80 8.49 -2.66
CA GLU A 14 -6.94 9.71 -1.85
C GLU A 14 -6.93 9.43 -0.33
N TYR A 15 -7.34 8.22 0.07
CA TYR A 15 -7.32 7.76 1.46
C TYR A 15 -5.94 7.29 1.92
N LEU A 16 -4.99 7.12 1.00
CA LEU A 16 -3.63 6.75 1.31
C LEU A 16 -2.73 7.98 1.34
N LYS A 17 -1.83 8.04 2.31
CA LYS A 17 -0.82 9.08 2.39
C LYS A 17 0.41 8.65 1.64
N PHE A 18 0.90 9.50 0.74
CA PHE A 18 2.19 9.30 0.09
C PHE A 18 3.32 9.29 1.14
N LEU A 19 4.21 8.31 1.04
CA LEU A 19 5.35 8.13 1.95
C LEU A 19 6.67 8.46 1.25
N SER A 20 6.95 7.81 0.12
CA SER A 20 8.21 7.95 -0.61
C SER A 20 8.09 7.50 -2.07
N LYS A 21 9.07 7.88 -2.92
CA LYS A 21 9.22 7.40 -4.30
C LYS A 21 10.67 6.99 -4.55
N GLU A 22 10.89 5.76 -5.02
CA GLU A 22 12.22 5.21 -5.35
C GLU A 22 12.14 4.45 -6.68
N ASN A 23 12.97 4.79 -7.67
CA ASN A 23 13.05 4.08 -8.96
C ASN A 23 11.67 3.78 -9.60
N ASN A 24 10.77 4.78 -9.62
CA ASN A 24 9.38 4.69 -10.10
C ASN A 24 8.41 3.87 -9.24
N ILE A 25 8.86 3.37 -8.08
CA ILE A 25 8.00 2.77 -7.07
C ILE A 25 7.56 3.86 -6.09
N LEU A 26 6.26 4.08 -5.99
CA LEU A 26 5.63 4.93 -4.98
C LEU A 26 5.19 4.08 -3.80
N THR A 27 5.58 4.48 -2.60
CA THR A 27 5.10 3.89 -1.35
C THR A 27 4.06 4.82 -0.76
N TYR A 28 2.91 4.24 -0.43
CA TYR A 28 1.83 4.91 0.28
C TYR A 28 1.55 4.19 1.60
N VAL A 29 0.97 4.88 2.56
CA VAL A 29 0.59 4.33 3.86
C VAL A 29 -0.87 4.65 4.17
N ASP A 30 -1.60 3.67 4.70
CA ASP A 30 -2.96 3.90 5.20
C ASP A 30 -2.96 4.36 6.67
N ASN A 31 -4.13 4.72 7.18
CA ASN A 31 -4.29 5.19 8.55
C ASN A 31 -3.99 4.13 9.63
N VAL A 32 -3.93 2.85 9.28
CA VAL A 32 -3.57 1.76 10.21
C VAL A 32 -2.10 1.34 10.07
N GLY A 33 -1.35 2.03 9.20
CA GLY A 33 0.09 1.87 9.01
C GLY A 33 0.48 0.79 8.00
N ASN A 34 -0.46 0.18 7.27
CA ASN A 34 -0.09 -0.70 6.16
C ASN A 34 0.53 0.12 5.04
N GLN A 35 1.60 -0.40 4.46
CA GLN A 35 2.28 0.25 3.35
C GLN A 35 1.90 -0.45 2.05
N TYR A 36 1.65 0.34 1.01
CA TYR A 36 1.27 -0.12 -0.32
C TYR A 36 2.29 0.40 -1.31
N GLN A 37 2.86 -0.50 -2.10
CA GLN A 37 3.83 -0.17 -3.13
C GLN A 37 3.15 -0.22 -4.50
N PHE A 38 3.36 0.83 -5.28
CA PHE A 38 2.85 0.95 -6.64
C PHE A 38 3.97 1.35 -7.59
N GLU A 39 3.93 0.85 -8.82
CA GLU A 39 4.79 1.30 -9.91
C GLU A 39 4.07 2.39 -10.72
N GLU A 40 4.76 3.49 -11.00
CA GLU A 40 4.28 4.53 -11.92
C GLU A 40 4.37 4.03 -13.37
N VAL A 41 3.23 3.98 -14.04
CA VAL A 41 3.11 3.62 -15.47
C VAL A 41 2.41 4.75 -16.22
N ASP A 42 2.53 4.83 -17.54
CA ASP A 42 1.95 5.92 -18.36
C ASP A 42 0.47 6.21 -18.08
N LYS A 43 -0.29 5.20 -17.65
CA LYS A 43 -1.74 5.28 -17.41
C LYS A 43 -2.14 5.37 -15.92
N GLY A 44 -1.20 5.42 -14.98
CA GLY A 44 -1.51 5.54 -13.54
C GLY A 44 -0.54 4.77 -12.63
N LEU A 45 -1.08 4.16 -11.58
CA LEU A 45 -0.31 3.44 -10.57
C LEU A 45 -0.66 1.95 -10.56
N LYS A 46 0.30 1.11 -10.92
CA LYS A 46 0.15 -0.34 -10.93
C LYS A 46 0.51 -0.90 -9.55
N TYR A 47 -0.40 -1.64 -8.94
CA TYR A 47 -0.12 -2.26 -7.65
C TYR A 47 0.99 -3.32 -7.73
N LEU A 48 1.97 -3.23 -6.83
CA LEU A 48 3.06 -4.19 -6.70
C LEU A 48 2.86 -5.09 -5.47
N SER A 49 2.74 -4.48 -4.29
CA SER A 49 2.69 -5.24 -3.03
C SER A 49 2.08 -4.42 -1.89
N THR A 50 1.66 -5.11 -0.83
CA THR A 50 1.28 -4.50 0.45
C THR A 50 2.13 -5.11 1.56
N ILE A 51 2.84 -4.26 2.29
CA ILE A 51 3.51 -4.60 3.53
C ILE A 51 2.52 -4.28 4.65
N LYS A 52 1.87 -5.33 5.17
CA LYS A 52 0.95 -5.16 6.29
C LYS A 52 1.71 -4.76 7.53
N ASN A 53 1.21 -3.77 8.25
CA ASN A 53 1.76 -3.45 9.56
C ASN A 53 1.47 -4.61 10.50
N ARG A 54 2.46 -5.48 10.69
CA ARG A 54 2.45 -6.55 11.70
C ARG A 54 2.72 -5.96 13.08
N SER A 55 2.18 -4.78 13.39
CA SER A 55 2.12 -4.27 14.76
C SER A 55 1.22 -5.20 15.56
N ARG A 56 1.86 -6.27 16.03
CA ARG A 56 1.52 -7.15 17.12
C ARG A 56 0.04 -7.05 17.51
N ILE A 57 -0.78 -7.87 16.85
CA ILE A 57 -1.71 -8.70 17.63
C ILE A 57 -0.82 -9.71 18.40
N SER A 58 0.02 -9.19 19.30
CA SER A 58 0.41 -9.90 20.50
C SER A 58 -0.76 -9.71 21.43
N SER A 59 -1.91 -10.28 21.06
CA SER A 59 -2.90 -10.66 22.05
C SER A 59 -2.16 -11.58 23.00
N GLY A 60 -1.75 -11.02 24.13
CA GLY A 60 -1.36 -11.79 25.28
C GLY A 60 -2.51 -12.74 25.58
N TRP A 61 -2.32 -14.00 25.21
CA TRP A 61 -2.99 -15.11 25.83
C TRP A 61 -1.87 -15.91 26.44
N GLY A 62 -1.75 -15.77 27.75
CA GLY A 62 -0.87 -16.58 28.55
C GLY A 62 -1.19 -18.06 28.37
N ASN A 63 -0.16 -18.85 28.49
CA ASN A 63 -0.17 -20.09 29.26
C ASN A 63 1.25 -20.33 29.75
#